data_AF-A0A6H1U0E7-F1
#
_entry.id   AF-A0A6H1U0E7-F1
#
_cell.length_a   1.000
_cell.length_b   1.000
_cell.length_c   1.000
_cell.angle_alpha   90.00
_cell.angle_beta   90.00
_cell.angle_gamma   90.00
#
_symmetry.space_group_name_H-M   'P 1'
#
loop_
_entity.id
_entity.type
_entity.pdbx_description
1 polymer ?
#
loop_
_entity_poly.entity_id
_entity_poly.type
_entity_poly.pdbx_seq_one_letter_code
_entity_poly.pdbx_strand_id
1 'polypeptide(L)'
;MDIASEIHSRKAKANVAVINRFDRRAIPVQTRENKEWAPLIDLDFYGAKNFDLAVEGLTSPGQLYQHLADFGLAEGRPFSPWVDLEYYIDQNSDLKANFGNNTVKAFEHLQTFGLDEGRDFSPNLDLSFYLEHNLDLSAIFGEHARSAFEHLQLLGIREGRVFLPEMICTWRTYIYPMETAPLKNVPCTLYGMNSMGIW
;
A
#
# COMPACT_ATOMS: atom_id res chain seq x y z
N MET A 1 -9.42 5.76 41.56
CA MET A 1 -9.29 6.04 40.12
C MET A 1 -8.83 4.75 39.47
N ASP A 2 -9.74 4.10 38.74
CA ASP A 2 -9.64 2.69 38.41
C ASP A 2 -8.93 2.50 37.07
N ILE A 3 -7.81 1.77 37.07
CA ILE A 3 -6.91 1.56 35.91
C ILE A 3 -7.68 0.92 34.74
N ALA A 4 -8.75 0.17 35.04
CA ALA A 4 -9.65 -0.43 34.05
C ALA A 4 -10.41 0.60 33.18
N SER A 5 -10.68 1.79 33.73
CA SER A 5 -11.36 2.88 33.00
C SER A 5 -10.43 3.62 32.04
N GLU A 6 -9.14 3.68 32.37
CA GLU A 6 -8.13 4.29 31.50
C GLU A 6 -7.71 3.35 30.35
N ILE A 7 -7.74 2.04 30.59
CA ILE A 7 -7.59 1.04 29.52
C ILE A 7 -8.79 1.07 28.56
N HIS A 8 -10.02 1.27 29.04
CA HIS A 8 -11.19 1.45 28.16
C HIS A 8 -11.13 2.74 27.33
N SER A 9 -10.58 3.83 27.90
CA SER A 9 -10.35 5.09 27.17
C SER A 9 -9.26 4.96 26.09
N ARG A 10 -8.20 4.15 26.34
CA ARG A 10 -7.19 3.82 25.32
C ARG A 10 -7.70 2.83 24.27
N LYS A 11 -8.59 1.91 24.63
CA LYS A 11 -9.29 1.02 23.69
C LYS A 11 -10.19 1.78 22.71
N ALA A 12 -10.71 2.95 23.08
CA ALA A 12 -11.49 3.82 22.19
C ALA A 12 -10.62 4.69 21.23
N LYS A 13 -9.29 4.67 21.37
CA LYS A 13 -8.35 5.33 20.42
C LYS A 13 -7.73 4.36 19.41
N ALA A 14 -8.00 3.08 19.51
CA ALA A 14 -7.92 2.17 18.36
C ALA A 14 -9.17 2.36 17.50
N ASN A 15 -9.43 3.60 17.06
CA ASN A 15 -10.22 3.77 15.85
C ASN A 15 -9.40 3.09 14.78
N VAL A 16 -9.85 1.89 14.41
CA VAL A 16 -9.50 1.20 13.19
C VAL A 16 -9.66 2.25 12.09
N ALA A 17 -8.56 2.93 11.76
CA ALA A 17 -8.44 3.58 10.49
C ALA A 17 -8.53 2.42 9.51
N VAL A 18 -9.74 2.21 8.98
CA VAL A 18 -9.88 1.78 7.61
C VAL A 18 -8.87 2.66 6.89
N ILE A 19 -7.75 2.08 6.48
CA ILE A 19 -6.74 2.79 5.73
C ILE A 19 -7.51 3.19 4.49
N ASN A 20 -7.94 4.45 4.45
CA ASN A 20 -8.61 4.96 3.28
C ASN A 20 -7.55 4.80 2.19
N ARG A 21 -7.80 3.96 1.19
CA ARG A 21 -6.86 3.72 0.09
C ARG A 21 -6.44 5.00 -0.63
N PHE A 22 -7.17 6.11 -0.37
CA PHE A 22 -6.90 7.45 -0.88
C PHE A 22 -6.19 8.40 0.11
N ASP A 23 -6.04 8.04 1.39
CA ASP A 23 -5.31 8.87 2.37
C ASP A 23 -3.82 8.51 2.42
N ARG A 24 -3.02 9.25 1.65
CA ARG A 24 -1.56 9.12 1.60
C ARG A 24 -0.88 9.30 2.96
N ARG A 25 -1.53 9.98 3.92
CA ARG A 25 -0.99 10.17 5.28
C ARG A 25 -1.09 8.90 6.12
N ALA A 26 -1.99 7.97 5.74
CA ALA A 26 -2.19 6.70 6.41
C ALA A 26 -1.29 5.58 5.86
N ILE A 27 -0.54 5.85 4.79
CA ILE A 27 0.40 4.88 4.22
C ILE A 27 1.78 5.06 4.90
N PRO A 28 2.30 4.05 5.61
CA PRO A 28 3.60 4.14 6.24
C PRO A 28 4.72 4.30 5.18
N VAL A 29 5.61 5.26 5.43
CA VAL A 29 6.83 5.47 4.62
C VAL A 29 7.92 4.56 5.17
N GLN A 30 8.56 3.77 4.31
CA GLN A 30 9.62 2.84 4.71
C GLN A 30 10.84 3.59 5.25
N THR A 31 11.33 3.18 6.43
CA THR A 31 12.58 3.69 7.03
C THR A 31 13.78 2.82 6.61
N ARG A 32 15.00 3.31 6.82
CA ARG A 32 16.22 2.52 6.53
C ARG A 32 16.31 1.24 7.37
N GLU A 33 15.84 1.26 8.61
CA GLU A 33 15.81 0.09 9.50
C GLU A 33 14.78 -0.94 9.01
N ASN A 34 13.64 -0.48 8.46
CA ASN A 34 12.61 -1.38 7.92
C ASN A 34 13.03 -2.03 6.59
N LYS A 35 14.03 -1.48 5.88
CA LYS A 35 14.55 -2.02 4.60
C LYS A 35 15.36 -3.32 4.78
N GLU A 36 15.85 -3.63 5.98
CA GLU A 36 16.66 -4.84 6.21
C GLU A 36 15.93 -6.14 5.82
N TRP A 37 14.59 -6.11 5.84
CA TRP A 37 13.73 -7.29 5.67
C TRP A 37 13.11 -7.44 4.26
N ALA A 38 13.57 -6.65 3.28
CA ALA A 38 13.15 -6.58 1.87
C ALA A 38 12.04 -5.52 1.56
N PRO A 39 12.04 -4.90 0.36
CA PRO A 39 11.11 -3.80 0.02
C PRO A 39 9.63 -4.21 0.02
N LEU A 40 9.33 -5.51 -0.03
CA LEU A 40 7.97 -6.03 -0.08
C LEU A 40 7.35 -6.22 1.31
N ILE A 41 8.18 -6.34 2.36
CA ILE A 41 7.73 -6.65 3.73
C ILE A 41 7.73 -5.39 4.59
N ASP A 42 6.65 -5.19 5.34
CA ASP A 42 6.54 -4.14 6.36
C ASP A 42 6.20 -4.79 7.71
N LEU A 43 7.22 -5.00 8.55
CA LEU A 43 7.04 -5.70 9.83
C LEU A 43 6.23 -4.88 10.85
N ASP A 44 6.33 -3.55 10.80
CA ASP A 44 5.51 -2.68 11.64
C ASP A 44 4.03 -2.82 11.26
N PHE A 45 3.74 -2.82 9.95
CA PHE A 45 2.40 -3.09 9.44
C PHE A 45 1.94 -4.50 9.80
N TYR A 46 2.79 -5.52 9.64
CA TYR A 46 2.45 -6.91 9.95
C TYR A 46 2.07 -7.08 11.42
N GLY A 47 2.88 -6.56 12.35
CA GLY A 47 2.58 -6.58 13.78
C GLY A 47 1.32 -5.77 14.13
N ALA A 48 1.12 -4.61 13.49
CA ALA A 48 -0.06 -3.78 13.74
C ALA A 48 -1.37 -4.39 13.20
N LYS A 49 -1.32 -5.11 12.08
CA LYS A 49 -2.50 -5.77 11.49
C LYS A 49 -2.84 -7.11 12.13
N ASN A 50 -1.86 -7.80 12.68
CA ASN A 50 -2.01 -9.11 13.31
C ASN A 50 -1.83 -8.94 14.83
N PHE A 51 -2.82 -8.31 15.47
CA PHE A 51 -2.76 -7.94 16.89
C PHE A 51 -2.56 -9.15 17.83
N ASP A 52 -2.98 -10.34 17.40
CA ASP A 52 -2.75 -11.59 18.11
C ASP A 52 -1.27 -11.87 18.35
N LEU A 53 -0.38 -11.46 17.44
CA LEU A 53 1.07 -11.63 17.61
C LEU A 53 1.59 -10.87 18.83
N ALA A 54 1.04 -9.69 19.10
CA ALA A 54 1.40 -8.91 20.28
C ALA A 54 0.92 -9.58 21.58
N VAL A 55 -0.23 -10.28 21.54
CA VAL A 55 -0.75 -11.06 22.66
C VAL A 55 0.17 -12.26 22.97
N GLU A 56 0.72 -12.89 21.94
CA GLU A 56 1.72 -13.98 22.04
C GLU A 56 3.14 -13.47 22.37
N GLY A 57 3.32 -12.16 22.58
CA GLY A 57 4.61 -11.57 22.95
C GLY A 57 5.60 -11.41 21.79
N LEU A 58 5.16 -11.65 20.55
CA LEU A 58 5.95 -11.41 19.34
C LEU A 58 5.91 -9.92 19.01
N THR A 59 6.96 -9.20 19.43
CA THR A 59 7.00 -7.73 19.34
C THR A 59 8.27 -7.21 18.68
N SER A 60 9.33 -8.01 18.62
CA SER A 60 10.56 -7.62 17.93
C SER A 60 10.48 -7.90 16.42
N PRO A 61 11.17 -7.11 15.58
CA PRO A 61 11.22 -7.35 14.13
C PRO A 61 11.65 -8.78 13.77
N GLY A 62 12.68 -9.33 14.42
CA GLY A 62 13.14 -10.70 14.15
C GLY A 62 12.08 -11.77 14.46
N GLN A 63 11.32 -11.61 15.54
CA GLN A 63 10.20 -12.52 15.87
C GLN A 63 9.07 -12.41 14.85
N LEU A 64 8.71 -11.18 14.46
CA LEU A 64 7.67 -10.94 13.47
C LEU A 64 8.05 -11.49 12.11
N TYR A 65 9.30 -11.31 11.68
CA TYR A 65 9.83 -11.88 10.45
C TYR A 65 9.80 -13.41 10.48
N GLN A 66 10.27 -14.03 11.57
CA GLN A 66 10.25 -15.48 11.72
C GLN A 66 8.82 -16.02 11.68
N HIS A 67 7.88 -15.37 12.39
CA HIS A 67 6.47 -15.75 12.33
C HIS A 67 5.86 -15.58 10.93
N LEU A 68 6.20 -14.50 10.22
CA LEU A 68 5.78 -14.29 8.84
C LEU A 68 6.27 -15.41 7.92
N ALA A 69 7.55 -15.78 8.03
CA ALA A 69 8.17 -16.83 7.22
C ALA A 69 7.60 -18.22 7.52
N ASP A 70 7.40 -18.54 8.80
CA ASP A 70 6.96 -19.89 9.22
C ASP A 70 5.44 -20.10 9.04
N PHE A 71 4.64 -19.05 9.26
CA PHE A 71 3.17 -19.16 9.32
C PHE A 71 2.47 -18.08 8.51
N GLY A 72 2.86 -16.82 8.67
CA GLY A 72 2.10 -15.67 8.17
C GLY A 72 1.85 -15.70 6.66
N LEU A 73 2.86 -16.06 5.87
CA LEU A 73 2.70 -16.20 4.42
C LEU A 73 1.70 -17.30 4.08
N ALA A 74 1.86 -18.50 4.65
CA ALA A 74 0.99 -19.65 4.39
C ALA A 74 -0.46 -19.42 4.85
N GLU A 75 -0.66 -18.63 5.91
CA GLU A 75 -1.96 -18.21 6.42
C GLU A 75 -2.59 -17.06 5.62
N GLY A 76 -1.87 -16.46 4.67
CA GLY A 76 -2.36 -15.31 3.89
C GLY A 76 -2.48 -14.03 4.70
N ARG A 77 -1.72 -13.90 5.80
CA ARG A 77 -1.82 -12.73 6.69
C ARG A 77 -1.31 -11.46 6.01
N PRO A 78 -1.99 -10.31 6.18
CA PRO A 78 -1.54 -9.05 5.60
C PRO A 78 -0.24 -8.59 6.27
N PHE A 79 0.83 -8.45 5.48
CA PHE A 79 2.18 -8.10 5.96
C PHE A 79 2.76 -6.83 5.31
N SER A 80 2.03 -6.22 4.38
CA SER A 80 2.43 -5.00 3.71
C SER A 80 1.19 -4.24 3.25
N PRO A 81 1.18 -2.89 3.31
CA PRO A 81 0.13 -2.10 2.68
C PRO A 81 0.21 -2.14 1.14
N TRP A 82 1.36 -2.58 0.61
CA TRP A 82 1.64 -2.59 -0.82
C TRP A 82 1.42 -3.94 -1.49
N VAL A 83 1.42 -5.03 -0.73
CA VAL A 83 1.41 -6.38 -1.31
C VAL A 83 0.15 -7.11 -0.87
N ASP A 84 -0.58 -7.61 -1.86
CA ASP A 84 -1.71 -8.51 -1.66
C ASP A 84 -1.46 -9.77 -2.52
N LEU A 85 -1.08 -10.87 -1.85
CA LEU A 85 -0.70 -12.10 -2.54
C LEU A 85 -1.89 -12.83 -3.16
N GLU A 86 -3.08 -12.70 -2.57
CA GLU A 86 -4.29 -13.27 -3.16
C GLU A 86 -4.64 -12.52 -4.44
N TYR A 87 -4.63 -11.18 -4.39
CA TYR A 87 -4.77 -10.35 -5.57
C TYR A 87 -3.71 -10.65 -6.62
N TYR A 88 -2.44 -10.78 -6.21
CA TYR A 88 -1.34 -11.09 -7.12
C TYR A 88 -1.57 -12.39 -7.88
N ILE A 89 -2.01 -13.43 -7.17
CA ILE A 89 -2.34 -14.72 -7.80
C ILE A 89 -3.55 -14.57 -8.73
N ASP A 90 -4.60 -13.86 -8.31
CA ASP A 90 -5.84 -13.75 -9.08
C ASP A 90 -5.70 -12.87 -10.34
N GLN A 91 -4.85 -11.84 -10.31
CA GLN A 91 -4.57 -11.01 -11.49
C GLN A 91 -3.64 -11.69 -12.50
N ASN A 92 -2.85 -12.68 -12.07
CA ASN A 92 -1.84 -13.33 -12.91
C ASN A 92 -2.24 -14.79 -13.19
N SER A 93 -2.92 -15.00 -14.32
CA SER A 93 -3.57 -16.28 -14.63
C SER A 93 -2.61 -17.49 -14.69
N ASP A 94 -1.35 -17.27 -15.07
CA ASP A 94 -0.29 -18.29 -15.04
C ASP A 94 0.10 -18.67 -13.61
N LEU A 95 0.15 -17.70 -12.68
CA LEU A 95 0.39 -17.98 -11.27
C LEU A 95 -0.79 -18.73 -10.65
N LYS A 96 -2.03 -18.35 -10.98
CA LYS A 96 -3.23 -19.09 -10.55
C LYS A 96 -3.19 -20.53 -11.02
N ALA A 97 -2.82 -20.76 -12.29
CA ALA A 97 -2.72 -22.10 -12.87
C ALA A 97 -1.61 -22.94 -12.23
N ASN A 98 -0.45 -22.34 -11.95
CA ASN A 98 0.74 -23.06 -11.46
C ASN A 98 0.79 -23.22 -9.93
N PHE A 99 0.28 -22.23 -9.18
CA PHE A 99 0.40 -22.16 -7.73
C PHE A 99 -0.93 -22.38 -7.00
N GLY A 100 -2.07 -22.30 -7.68
CA GLY A 100 -3.38 -22.37 -7.04
C GLY A 100 -3.59 -21.18 -6.10
N ASN A 101 -3.79 -21.42 -4.81
CA ASN A 101 -3.86 -20.36 -3.79
C ASN A 101 -2.62 -20.35 -2.87
N ASN A 102 -1.48 -20.87 -3.35
CA ASN A 102 -0.27 -20.94 -2.55
C ASN A 102 0.45 -19.57 -2.49
N THR A 103 0.16 -18.82 -1.45
CA THR A 103 0.72 -17.50 -1.14
C THR A 103 2.23 -17.53 -0.91
N VAL A 104 2.80 -18.60 -0.34
CA VAL A 104 4.26 -18.73 -0.14
C VAL A 104 4.98 -18.73 -1.49
N LYS A 105 4.53 -19.56 -2.44
CA LYS A 105 5.08 -19.59 -3.81
C LYS A 105 4.86 -18.27 -4.55
N ALA A 106 3.70 -17.64 -4.36
CA ALA A 106 3.41 -16.36 -4.96
C ALA A 106 4.35 -15.26 -4.44
N PHE A 107 4.65 -15.25 -3.15
CA PHE A 107 5.62 -14.33 -2.56
C PHE A 107 7.04 -14.57 -3.09
N GLU A 108 7.50 -15.83 -3.13
CA GLU A 108 8.79 -16.20 -3.72
C GLU A 108 8.90 -15.75 -5.19
N HIS A 109 7.83 -15.93 -5.96
CA HIS A 109 7.78 -15.47 -7.35
C HIS A 109 7.81 -13.94 -7.42
N LEU A 110 7.01 -13.24 -6.61
CA LEU A 110 6.94 -11.78 -6.61
C LEU A 110 8.31 -11.14 -6.33
N GLN A 111 9.01 -11.63 -5.30
CA GLN A 111 10.31 -11.08 -4.92
C GLN A 111 11.40 -11.35 -5.96
N THR A 112 11.32 -12.48 -6.69
CA THR A 112 12.39 -12.95 -7.57
C THR A 112 12.19 -12.50 -9.01
N PHE A 113 10.94 -12.43 -9.47
CA PHE A 113 10.58 -12.15 -10.85
C PHE A 113 9.47 -11.10 -10.95
N GLY A 114 8.38 -11.28 -10.19
CA GLY A 114 7.15 -10.53 -10.41
C GLY A 114 7.30 -9.01 -10.36
N LEU A 115 8.12 -8.50 -9.43
CA LEU A 115 8.37 -7.07 -9.33
C LEU A 115 9.22 -6.52 -10.48
N ASP A 116 10.17 -7.31 -11.00
CA ASP A 116 11.01 -6.91 -12.13
C ASP A 116 10.29 -7.06 -13.47
N GLU A 117 9.33 -8.00 -13.54
CA GLU A 117 8.41 -8.17 -14.67
C GLU A 117 7.30 -7.11 -14.70
N GLY A 118 7.16 -6.29 -13.65
CA GLY A 118 6.13 -5.26 -13.56
C GLY A 118 4.70 -5.80 -13.41
N ARG A 119 4.53 -7.00 -12.82
CA ARG A 119 3.21 -7.62 -12.65
C ARG A 119 2.38 -6.89 -11.59
N ASP A 120 1.06 -6.91 -11.77
CA ASP A 120 0.12 -6.34 -10.80
C ASP A 120 0.00 -7.23 -9.55
N PHE A 121 0.55 -6.76 -8.43
CA PHE A 121 0.56 -7.46 -7.13
C PHE A 121 -0.25 -6.75 -6.04
N SER A 122 -0.97 -5.70 -6.39
CA SER A 122 -1.74 -4.91 -5.44
C SER A 122 -2.90 -4.18 -6.10
N PRO A 123 -4.08 -4.14 -5.48
CA PRO A 123 -5.15 -3.25 -5.91
C PRO A 123 -4.89 -1.78 -5.52
N ASN A 124 -3.89 -1.51 -4.68
CA ASN A 124 -3.60 -0.19 -4.14
C ASN A 124 -2.36 0.46 -4.76
N LEU A 125 -1.82 -0.13 -5.83
CA LEU A 125 -0.65 0.35 -6.53
C LEU A 125 -0.68 -0.09 -7.99
N ASP A 126 -0.47 0.86 -8.90
CA ASP A 126 -0.21 0.61 -10.31
C ASP A 126 1.16 1.23 -10.66
N LEU A 127 2.18 0.38 -10.82
CA LEU A 127 3.55 0.82 -11.11
C LEU A 127 3.72 1.33 -12.54
N SER A 128 2.95 0.79 -13.48
CA SER A 128 2.92 1.25 -14.86
C SER A 128 2.37 2.66 -14.91
N PHE A 129 1.21 2.88 -14.28
CA PHE A 129 0.61 4.20 -14.11
C PHE A 129 1.57 5.16 -13.40
N TYR A 130 2.24 4.71 -12.35
CA TYR A 130 3.22 5.52 -11.62
C TYR A 130 4.36 6.01 -12.52
N LEU A 131 4.92 5.15 -13.38
CA LEU A 131 5.97 5.55 -14.31
C LEU A 131 5.42 6.48 -15.42
N GLU A 132 4.26 6.17 -15.98
CA GLU A 132 3.62 6.96 -17.05
C GLU A 132 3.27 8.39 -16.60
N HIS A 133 2.89 8.58 -15.34
CA HIS A 133 2.40 9.87 -14.83
C HIS A 133 3.45 10.66 -14.04
N ASN A 134 4.66 10.12 -13.89
CA ASN A 134 5.80 10.79 -13.29
C ASN A 134 6.99 10.71 -14.26
N LEU A 135 6.90 11.48 -15.35
CA LEU A 135 7.79 11.40 -16.52
C LEU A 135 9.27 11.60 -16.20
N ASP A 136 9.59 12.35 -15.14
CA ASP A 136 10.95 12.50 -14.64
C ASP A 136 11.52 11.18 -14.11
N LEU A 137 10.68 10.34 -13.50
CA LEU A 137 11.06 9.00 -13.04
C LEU A 137 11.17 8.03 -14.22
N SER A 138 10.26 8.10 -15.19
CA SER A 138 10.37 7.31 -16.43
C SER A 138 11.67 7.60 -17.18
N ALA A 139 12.14 8.85 -17.20
CA ALA A 139 13.42 9.21 -17.81
C ALA A 139 14.65 8.62 -17.06
N ILE A 140 14.53 8.32 -15.77
CA ILE A 140 15.63 7.78 -14.93
C ILE A 140 15.58 6.25 -14.87
N PHE A 141 14.40 5.69 -14.65
CA PHE A 141 14.19 4.26 -14.39
C PHE A 141 13.70 3.49 -15.62
N GLY A 142 13.26 4.16 -16.69
CA GLY A 142 12.63 3.48 -17.82
C GLY A 142 11.44 2.62 -17.36
N GLU A 143 11.46 1.34 -17.73
CA GLU A 143 10.45 0.34 -17.37
C GLU A 143 10.84 -0.48 -16.12
N HIS A 144 11.84 -0.06 -15.34
CA HIS A 144 12.31 -0.79 -14.16
C HIS A 144 11.34 -0.64 -12.97
N ALA A 145 10.30 -1.47 -12.95
CA ALA A 145 9.24 -1.48 -11.93
C ALA A 145 9.76 -1.61 -10.49
N ARG A 146 10.82 -2.40 -10.23
CA ARG A 146 11.46 -2.45 -8.91
C ARG A 146 12.01 -1.10 -8.47
N SER A 147 12.72 -0.39 -9.35
CA SER A 147 13.26 0.95 -9.04
C SER A 147 12.14 1.95 -8.80
N ALA A 148 11.07 1.87 -9.60
CA ALA A 148 9.87 2.68 -9.44
C ALA A 148 9.19 2.45 -8.09
N PHE A 149 9.05 1.19 -7.68
CA PHE A 149 8.48 0.80 -6.39
C PHE A 149 9.34 1.30 -5.22
N GLU A 150 10.66 1.11 -5.28
CA GLU A 150 11.57 1.64 -4.26
C GLU A 150 11.48 3.17 -4.15
N HIS A 151 11.41 3.87 -5.29
CA HIS A 151 11.22 5.32 -5.29
C HIS A 151 9.89 5.71 -4.65
N LEU A 152 8.79 5.03 -5.00
CA LEU A 152 7.48 5.29 -4.42
C LEU A 152 7.49 5.19 -2.89
N GLN A 153 8.04 4.09 -2.36
CA GLN A 153 8.05 3.81 -0.93
C GLN A 153 8.90 4.81 -0.14
N LEU A 154 10.00 5.30 -0.71
CA LEU A 154 10.95 6.18 -0.01
C LEU A 154 10.64 7.68 -0.18
N LEU A 155 10.23 8.07 -1.39
CA LEU A 155 10.14 9.46 -1.81
C LEU A 155 8.79 9.79 -2.42
N GLY A 156 8.23 8.92 -3.27
CA GLY A 156 7.05 9.23 -4.08
C GLY A 156 5.85 9.70 -3.29
N ILE A 157 5.56 9.07 -2.14
CA ILE A 157 4.46 9.49 -1.26
C ILE A 157 4.72 10.88 -0.67
N ARG A 158 5.96 11.13 -0.21
CA ARG A 158 6.39 12.40 0.39
C ARG A 158 6.42 13.54 -0.63
N GLU A 159 6.77 13.22 -1.87
CA GLU A 159 6.77 14.15 -3.00
C GLU A 159 5.36 14.42 -3.54
N GLY A 160 4.35 13.66 -3.10
CA GLY A 160 2.99 13.82 -3.59
C GLY A 160 2.78 13.24 -4.99
N ARG A 161 3.58 12.25 -5.41
CA ARG A 161 3.44 11.54 -6.70
C ARG A 161 2.13 10.74 -6.77
N VAL A 162 1.53 10.67 -7.96
CA VAL A 162 0.34 9.86 -8.22
C VAL A 162 0.76 8.45 -8.66
N PHE A 163 0.17 7.42 -8.07
CA PHE A 163 0.51 6.00 -8.30
C PHE A 163 -0.71 5.10 -8.52
N LEU A 164 -1.88 5.71 -8.67
CA LEU A 164 -3.13 5.06 -9.05
C LEU A 164 -3.96 6.02 -9.91
N PRO A 165 -4.69 5.53 -10.92
CA PRO A 165 -5.59 6.33 -11.75
C PRO A 165 -6.57 7.20 -10.94
N GLU A 166 -7.10 6.65 -9.85
CA GLU A 166 -8.09 7.32 -9.01
C GLU A 166 -7.53 8.51 -8.22
N MET A 167 -6.20 8.67 -8.20
CA MET A 167 -5.55 9.83 -7.59
C MET A 167 -5.53 11.03 -8.53
N ILE A 168 -5.83 10.85 -9.82
CA ILE A 168 -6.02 11.96 -10.76
C ILE A 168 -7.40 12.54 -10.55
N CYS A 169 -7.45 13.79 -10.06
CA CYS A 169 -8.66 14.57 -10.18
C CYS A 169 -8.76 15.07 -11.63
N THR A 170 -9.52 14.37 -12.46
CA THR A 170 -9.96 14.93 -13.73
C THR A 170 -11.07 15.94 -13.41
N TRP A 171 -10.99 17.15 -13.97
CA TRP A 171 -12.14 18.06 -14.04
C TRP A 171 -13.21 17.48 -14.97
N ARG A 172 -13.72 16.28 -14.68
CA ARG A 172 -14.84 15.71 -15.40
C ARG A 172 -16.12 16.33 -14.84
N THR A 173 -16.37 17.57 -15.25
CA THR A 173 -17.70 18.15 -15.43
C THR A 173 -18.68 17.04 -15.84
N TYR A 174 -19.66 16.64 -15.02
CA TYR A 174 -20.93 17.36 -14.87
C TYR A 174 -21.03 18.54 -15.84
N ILE A 175 -21.63 18.28 -16.99
CA ILE A 175 -21.97 19.27 -18.00
C ILE A 175 -22.77 20.38 -17.31
N TYR A 176 -22.14 21.52 -17.05
CA TYR A 176 -22.81 22.82 -17.05
C TYR A 176 -22.02 23.74 -17.98
N PRO A 177 -22.68 24.43 -18.92
CA PRO A 177 -22.00 25.14 -19.98
C PRO A 177 -21.68 26.56 -19.53
N MET A 178 -20.46 26.89 -19.10
CA MET A 178 -19.93 28.27 -19.20
C MET A 178 -18.39 28.27 -19.29
N GLU A 179 -17.94 28.66 -20.49
CA GLU A 179 -16.78 29.53 -20.80
C GLU A 179 -15.42 29.36 -20.09
N THR A 180 -14.48 28.83 -20.89
CA THR A 180 -13.08 29.26 -21.08
C THR A 180 -12.34 29.84 -19.86
N ALA A 181 -11.70 28.96 -19.09
CA ALA A 181 -10.52 29.31 -18.28
C ALA A 181 -9.37 28.32 -18.60
N PRO A 182 -8.11 28.79 -18.69
CA PRO A 182 -6.99 27.94 -19.08
C PRO A 182 -6.65 26.93 -17.98
N LEU A 183 -6.45 25.68 -18.39
CA LEU A 183 -6.03 24.55 -17.56
C LEU A 183 -4.67 24.85 -16.91
N LYS A 184 -4.67 25.41 -15.70
CA LYS A 184 -3.50 25.35 -14.82
C LYS A 184 -3.69 24.16 -13.90
N ASN A 185 -2.75 23.21 -13.98
CA ASN A 185 -2.65 22.06 -13.09
C ASN A 185 -2.53 22.56 -11.64
N VAL A 186 -3.65 22.61 -10.93
CA VAL A 186 -3.66 22.86 -9.48
C VAL A 186 -3.56 21.50 -8.79
N PRO A 187 -2.58 21.28 -7.89
CA PRO A 187 -2.46 20.03 -7.18
C PRO A 187 -3.67 19.84 -6.25
N CYS A 188 -4.26 18.65 -6.28
CA CYS A 188 -5.33 18.28 -5.38
C CYS A 188 -4.77 18.17 -3.95
N THR A 189 -4.93 19.23 -3.17
CA THR A 189 -5.00 19.06 -1.73
C THR A 189 -6.30 18.31 -1.45
N LEU A 190 -6.19 17.14 -0.83
CA LEU A 190 -7.30 16.35 -0.27
C LEU A 190 -8.14 17.24 0.67
N TYR A 191 -9.11 17.97 0.12
CA TYR A 191 -10.26 18.40 0.88
C TYR A 191 -11.12 17.16 1.06
N GLY A 192 -11.28 16.78 2.33
CA GLY A 192 -11.92 15.54 2.73
C GLY A 192 -13.24 15.31 2.00
N MET A 193 -13.46 14.05 1.66
CA MET A 193 -14.80 13.48 1.59
C MET A 193 -15.45 13.58 2.98
N ASN A 194 -15.84 14.79 3.36
CA ASN A 194 -16.71 15.11 4.49
C ASN A 194 -17.67 16.19 4.01
N SER A 195 -18.51 15.82 3.06
CA SER A 195 -19.78 16.49 2.82
C SER A 195 -20.81 15.49 2.30
N MET A 196 -20.96 14.35 3.00
CA MET A 196 -22.29 13.80 3.18
C MET A 196 -22.95 14.59 4.31
N GLY A 197 -23.36 15.82 3.99
CA GLY A 197 -24.31 16.58 4.78
C GLY A 197 -25.67 16.41 4.13
N ILE A 198 -26.40 15.39 4.55
CA ILE A 198 -27.86 15.42 4.49
C ILE A 198 -28.28 16.57 5.40
N TRP A 199 -28.88 17.62 4.84
CA TRP A 199 -30.06 18.37 5.33
C TRP A 199 -30.55 19.27 4.20
#